data_AF-A0A2B1KSC6-F1
#
_entry.id   AF-A0A2B1KSC6-F1
#
_cell.length_a   1.000
_cell.length_b   1.000
_cell.length_c   1.000
_cell.angle_alpha   90.00
_cell.angle_beta   90.00
_cell.angle_gamma   90.00
#
_symmetry.space_group_name_H-M   'P 1'
#
loop_
_entity.id
_entity.type
_entity.pdbx_description
1 polymer ?
#
loop_
_entity_poly.entity_id
_entity_poly.type
_entity_poly.pdbx_seq_one_letter_code
_entity_poly.pdbx_strand_id
1 'polypeptide(L)'
;MKKILRNKYFHMYVKIIGITIIICSAVLLVINVIYGNVLNVKWLNKKLGSFGEYGAIIAASLWFLRQIWLFLKKKNILGFKFFKELYLFIKKFHVLIGYAVIAVSITHGLYFFIKGSRHILLIYSGIFSLLTLIVLGLIGFFLQKPNKKTNLILYRKAHQIIAIIFGIGLLIHLTV
;
A
#
# COMPACT_ATOMS: atom_id res chain seq x y z
N MET A 1 6.36 23.09 -7.89
CA MET A 1 5.90 21.68 -7.84
C MET A 1 6.15 20.87 -9.11
N LYS A 2 5.72 21.29 -10.30
CA LYS A 2 5.86 20.48 -11.54
C LYS A 2 7.30 20.07 -11.89
N LYS A 3 8.27 20.96 -11.66
CA LYS A 3 9.71 20.69 -11.82
C LYS A 3 10.23 19.68 -10.77
N ILE A 4 9.66 19.67 -9.56
CA ILE A 4 10.07 18.78 -8.45
C ILE A 4 9.61 17.35 -8.73
N LEU A 5 8.35 17.16 -9.14
CA LEU A 5 7.79 15.82 -9.47
C LEU A 5 8.41 15.18 -10.71
N ARG A 6 9.22 15.91 -11.49
CA ARG A 6 9.99 15.39 -12.63
C ARG A 6 11.49 15.30 -12.33
N ASN A 7 11.92 15.73 -11.14
CA ASN A 7 13.33 15.76 -10.76
C ASN A 7 13.84 14.34 -10.50
N LYS A 8 14.94 13.97 -11.16
CA LYS A 8 15.59 12.66 -11.03
C LYS A 8 16.06 12.38 -9.60
N TYR A 9 16.58 13.39 -8.89
CA TYR A 9 17.03 13.25 -7.50
C TYR A 9 15.86 12.96 -6.57
N PHE A 10 14.74 13.68 -6.72
CA PHE A 10 13.53 13.43 -5.94
C PHE A 10 13.00 12.01 -6.17
N HIS A 11 13.02 11.53 -7.42
CA HIS A 11 12.65 10.15 -7.73
C HIS A 11 13.57 9.13 -7.05
N MET A 12 14.87 9.40 -7.00
CA MET A 12 15.85 8.54 -6.34
C MET A 12 15.58 8.48 -4.83
N TYR A 13 15.30 9.61 -4.17
CA TYR A 13 14.94 9.64 -2.76
C TYR A 13 13.71 8.78 -2.46
N VAL A 14 12.64 8.88 -3.26
CA VAL A 14 11.44 8.03 -3.06
C VAL A 14 11.77 6.55 -3.19
N LYS A 15 12.63 6.16 -4.14
CA LYS A 15 13.08 4.76 -4.26
C LYS A 15 13.85 4.30 -3.03
N ILE A 16 14.83 5.11 -2.59
CA ILE A 16 15.66 4.79 -1.43
C ILE A 16 14.76 4.60 -0.21
N ILE A 17 13.88 5.57 0.07
CA ILE A 17 12.95 5.50 1.21
C ILE A 17 12.08 4.24 1.13
N GLY A 18 11.48 3.94 -0.03
CA GLY A 18 10.65 2.75 -0.19
C GLY A 18 11.42 1.44 0.04
N ILE A 19 12.65 1.34 -0.49
CA ILE A 19 13.52 0.18 -0.30
C ILE A 19 13.94 0.06 1.17
N THR A 20 14.30 1.17 1.81
CA THR A 20 14.65 1.21 3.24
C THR A 20 13.50 0.73 4.10
N ILE A 21 12.26 1.17 3.83
CA ILE A 21 11.07 0.68 4.56
C ILE A 21 10.91 -0.83 4.43
N ILE A 22 11.10 -1.38 3.23
CA ILE A 22 11.01 -2.83 3.00
C ILE A 22 12.09 -3.57 3.79
N ILE A 23 13.35 -3.11 3.73
CA ILE A 23 14.48 -3.73 4.45
C ILE A 23 14.26 -3.65 5.96
N CYS A 24 13.89 -2.48 6.50
CA CYS A 24 13.59 -2.32 7.92
C CYS A 24 12.45 -3.23 8.37
N SER A 25 11.42 -3.40 7.53
CA SER A 25 10.32 -4.33 7.82
C SER A 25 10.81 -5.77 7.87
N ALA A 26 11.61 -6.21 6.88
CA ALA A 26 12.17 -7.55 6.85
C ALA A 26 13.08 -7.84 8.05
N VAL A 27 13.96 -6.90 8.42
CA VAL A 27 14.81 -7.03 9.62
C VAL A 27 13.96 -7.13 10.88
N LEU A 28 12.95 -6.27 11.01
CA LEU A 28 12.06 -6.30 12.18
C LEU A 28 11.22 -7.58 12.23
N LEU A 29 10.82 -8.13 11.08
CA LEU A 29 10.14 -9.42 10.99
C LEU A 29 11.01 -10.54 11.59
N VAL A 30 12.29 -10.61 11.23
CA VAL A 30 13.23 -11.59 11.79
C VAL A 30 13.36 -11.41 13.31
N ILE A 31 13.50 -10.18 13.79
CA ILE A 31 13.54 -9.88 15.22
C ILE A 31 12.25 -10.34 15.92
N ASN A 32 11.09 -10.07 15.33
CA ASN A 32 9.79 -10.47 15.87
C ASN A 32 9.64 -11.99 15.94
N VAL A 33 10.13 -12.73 14.94
CA VAL A 33 10.06 -14.20 14.92
C VAL A 33 10.96 -14.82 15.98
N ILE A 34 12.20 -14.33 16.11
CA ILE A 34 13.19 -14.92 17.04
C ILE A 34 12.92 -14.48 18.48
N TYR A 35 12.60 -13.20 18.68
CA TYR A 35 12.57 -12.58 19.99
C TYR A 35 11.22 -11.95 20.37
N GLY A 36 10.17 -12.06 19.55
CA GLY A 36 8.92 -11.31 19.73
C GLY A 36 8.18 -11.59 21.04
N ASN A 37 8.38 -12.77 21.63
CA ASN A 37 7.83 -13.11 22.94
C ASN A 37 8.62 -12.48 24.11
N VAL A 38 9.89 -12.16 23.90
CA VAL A 38 10.81 -11.65 24.94
C VAL A 38 10.99 -10.13 24.84
N LEU A 39 11.20 -9.61 23.63
CA LEU A 39 11.44 -8.18 23.39
C LEU A 39 10.13 -7.42 23.22
N ASN A 40 9.96 -6.35 24.00
CA ASN A 40 8.79 -5.48 23.89
C ASN A 40 8.95 -4.41 22.80
N VAL A 41 8.93 -4.83 21.53
CA VAL A 41 9.02 -3.93 20.36
C VAL A 41 7.65 -3.44 19.85
N LYS A 42 6.66 -3.34 20.77
CA LYS A 42 5.26 -2.98 20.45
C LYS A 42 5.14 -1.63 19.75
N TRP A 43 5.85 -0.63 20.27
CA TRP A 43 5.80 0.73 19.74
C TRP A 43 6.31 0.81 18.30
N LEU A 44 7.40 0.10 18.01
CA LEU A 44 7.99 0.08 16.67
C LEU A 44 7.06 -0.60 15.66
N ASN A 45 6.48 -1.75 16.03
CA ASN A 45 5.51 -2.46 15.19
C ASN A 45 4.21 -1.65 14.97
N LYS A 46 3.76 -0.86 15.96
CA LYS A 46 2.64 0.08 15.77
C LYS A 46 2.98 1.18 14.76
N LYS A 47 4.14 1.84 14.92
CA LYS A 47 4.60 2.86 13.97
C LYS A 47 4.78 2.31 12.57
N LEU A 48 5.30 1.08 12.46
CA LEU A 48 5.42 0.40 11.19
C LEU A 48 4.02 0.22 10.56
N GLY A 49 3.04 -0.27 11.32
CA GLY A 49 1.63 -0.37 10.89
C GLY A 49 1.09 0.93 10.27
N SER A 50 1.35 2.08 10.91
CA SER A 50 0.94 3.40 10.39
C SER A 50 1.57 3.73 9.03
N PHE A 51 2.83 3.33 8.77
CA PHE A 51 3.41 3.48 7.43
C PHE A 51 2.68 2.64 6.38
N GLY A 52 2.20 1.45 6.76
CA GLY A 52 1.36 0.59 5.93
C GLY A 52 0.03 1.24 5.61
N GLU A 53 -0.62 1.84 6.60
CA GLU A 53 -1.88 2.60 6.44
C GLU A 53 -1.69 3.78 5.48
N TYR A 54 -0.68 4.63 5.70
CA TYR A 54 -0.40 5.76 4.82
C TYR A 54 -0.08 5.31 3.40
N GLY A 55 0.71 4.25 3.24
CA GLY A 55 1.00 3.68 1.93
C GLY A 55 -0.25 3.16 1.23
N ALA A 56 -1.14 2.47 1.95
CA ALA A 56 -2.42 1.98 1.44
C ALA A 56 -3.32 3.14 0.98
N ILE A 57 -3.43 4.21 1.76
CA ILE A 57 -4.18 5.42 1.40
C ILE A 57 -3.60 6.05 0.14
N ILE A 58 -2.28 6.22 0.05
CA ILE A 58 -1.63 6.78 -1.15
C ILE A 58 -1.92 5.89 -2.37
N ALA A 59 -1.80 4.56 -2.22
CA ALA A 59 -2.06 3.61 -3.29
C ALA A 59 -3.52 3.67 -3.78
N ALA A 60 -4.49 3.72 -2.85
CA ALA A 60 -5.91 3.84 -3.18
C ALA A 60 -6.27 5.21 -3.79
N SER A 61 -5.62 6.28 -3.32
CA SER A 61 -5.83 7.65 -3.82
C SER A 61 -5.50 7.80 -5.30
N LEU A 62 -4.67 6.91 -5.86
CA LEU A 62 -4.31 6.91 -7.27
C LEU A 62 -5.55 6.81 -8.18
N TRP A 63 -6.54 6.00 -7.79
CA TRP A 63 -7.78 5.86 -8.56
C TRP A 63 -8.60 7.15 -8.52
N PHE A 64 -8.76 7.76 -7.35
CA PHE A 64 -9.44 9.06 -7.18
C PHE A 64 -8.74 10.17 -7.96
N LEU A 65 -7.41 10.25 -7.86
CA LEU A 65 -6.59 11.22 -8.61
C LEU A 65 -6.79 11.10 -10.12
N ARG A 66 -6.94 9.88 -10.64
CA ARG A 66 -7.26 9.67 -12.06
C ARG A 66 -8.62 10.27 -12.41
N GLN A 67 -9.65 10.06 -11.59
CA GLN A 67 -10.99 10.60 -11.84
C GLN A 67 -11.00 12.13 -11.78
N ILE A 68 -10.38 12.70 -10.75
CA ILE A 68 -10.23 14.14 -10.59
C ILE A 68 -9.52 14.74 -11.82
N TRP A 69 -8.40 14.16 -12.24
CA TRP A 69 -7.70 14.63 -13.43
C TRP A 69 -8.57 14.57 -14.70
N LEU A 70 -9.28 13.46 -14.95
CA LEU A 70 -10.14 13.31 -16.12
C LEU A 70 -11.30 14.30 -16.09
N PHE A 71 -11.90 14.52 -14.93
CA PHE A 71 -12.98 15.49 -14.74
C PHE A 71 -12.51 16.93 -15.02
N LEU A 72 -11.40 17.35 -14.40
CA LEU A 72 -10.82 18.68 -14.61
C LEU A 72 -10.40 18.90 -16.06
N LYS A 73 -9.84 17.88 -16.72
CA LYS A 73 -9.50 17.93 -18.15
C LYS A 73 -10.75 18.14 -19.00
N LYS A 74 -11.85 17.40 -18.73
CA LYS A 74 -13.11 17.52 -19.47
C LYS A 74 -13.73 18.92 -19.33
N LYS A 75 -13.63 19.52 -18.15
CA LYS A 75 -14.16 20.86 -17.84
C LYS A 75 -13.20 22.01 -18.18
N ASN A 76 -12.02 21.70 -18.75
CA ASN A 76 -10.95 22.67 -19.07
C ASN A 76 -10.56 23.58 -17.89
N ILE A 77 -10.65 23.07 -16.65
CA ILE A 77 -10.36 23.84 -15.44
C ILE A 77 -8.84 24.04 -15.31
N LEU A 78 -8.43 25.27 -14.97
CA LEU A 78 -7.05 25.61 -14.63
C LEU A 78 -6.56 24.70 -13.49
N GLY A 79 -5.39 24.06 -13.68
CA GLY A 79 -4.82 23.12 -12.70
C GLY A 79 -4.91 21.64 -13.10
N PHE A 80 -5.61 21.25 -14.17
CA PHE A 80 -5.62 19.85 -14.63
C PHE A 80 -4.20 19.29 -14.88
N LYS A 81 -3.26 20.15 -15.32
CA LYS A 81 -1.85 19.79 -15.54
C LYS A 81 -1.16 19.37 -14.25
N PHE A 82 -1.54 19.93 -13.10
CA PHE A 82 -0.98 19.56 -11.80
C PHE A 82 -1.43 18.15 -11.39
N PHE A 83 -2.74 17.90 -11.41
CA PHE A 83 -3.30 16.58 -11.07
C PHE A 83 -2.79 15.47 -11.99
N LYS A 84 -2.58 15.78 -13.28
CA LYS A 84 -1.93 14.85 -14.23
C LYS A 84 -0.54 14.42 -13.76
N GLU A 85 0.30 15.37 -13.37
CA GLU A 85 1.69 15.10 -12.99
C GLU A 85 1.77 14.37 -11.65
N LEU A 86 0.91 14.75 -10.70
CA LEU A 86 0.79 14.04 -9.43
C LEU A 86 0.33 12.58 -9.64
N TYR A 87 -0.69 12.37 -10.49
CA TYR A 87 -1.13 11.03 -10.88
C TYR A 87 0.00 10.22 -11.54
N LEU A 88 0.73 10.78 -12.49
CA LEU A 88 1.83 10.09 -13.16
C LEU A 88 2.97 9.76 -12.20
N PHE A 89 3.27 10.66 -11.26
CA PHE A 89 4.27 10.46 -10.23
C PHE A 89 3.88 9.30 -9.30
N ILE A 90 2.69 9.32 -8.71
CA ILE A 90 2.24 8.25 -7.80
C ILE A 90 2.11 6.94 -8.57
N LYS A 91 1.58 6.96 -9.80
CA LYS A 91 1.50 5.77 -10.66
C LYS A 91 2.85 5.11 -10.87
N LYS A 92 3.92 5.91 -11.04
CA LYS A 92 5.28 5.40 -11.25
C LYS A 92 5.81 4.64 -10.04
N PHE A 93 5.44 5.04 -8.84
CA PHE A 93 5.88 4.42 -7.59
C PHE A 93 4.85 3.48 -6.96
N HIS A 94 3.65 3.39 -7.51
CA HIS A 94 2.55 2.60 -6.97
C HIS A 94 2.93 1.15 -6.65
N VAL A 95 3.72 0.51 -7.51
CA VAL A 95 4.20 -0.87 -7.30
C VAL A 95 5.15 -0.95 -6.11
N LEU A 96 6.11 -0.01 -6.01
CA LEU A 96 7.04 0.06 -4.87
C LEU A 96 6.28 0.31 -3.56
N ILE A 97 5.30 1.22 -3.58
CA ILE A 97 4.42 1.50 -2.44
C ILE A 97 3.66 0.23 -2.05
N GLY A 98 3.10 -0.50 -3.01
CA GLY A 98 2.41 -1.77 -2.77
C GLY A 98 3.30 -2.81 -2.08
N TYR A 99 4.54 -2.99 -2.56
CA TYR A 99 5.49 -3.89 -1.90
C TYR A 99 5.87 -3.44 -0.49
N ALA A 100 6.07 -2.14 -0.28
CA ALA A 100 6.34 -1.60 1.05
C ALA A 100 5.17 -1.84 2.02
N VAL A 101 3.93 -1.59 1.57
CA VAL A 101 2.72 -1.84 2.38
C VAL A 101 2.60 -3.32 2.73
N ILE A 102 2.80 -4.24 1.77
CA ILE A 102 2.78 -5.68 2.04
C ILE A 102 3.84 -6.06 3.08
N ALA A 103 5.08 -5.63 2.91
CA ALA A 103 6.18 -5.96 3.83
C ALA A 103 5.90 -5.47 5.26
N VAL A 104 5.43 -4.22 5.37
CA VAL A 104 5.03 -3.60 6.62
C VAL A 104 3.86 -4.34 7.28
N SER A 105 2.80 -4.63 6.53
CA SER A 105 1.60 -5.29 7.05
C SER A 105 1.88 -6.72 7.51
N ILE A 106 2.73 -7.47 6.80
CA ILE A 106 3.16 -8.81 7.25
C ILE A 106 3.93 -8.70 8.56
N THR A 107 4.87 -7.77 8.65
CA THR A 107 5.70 -7.57 9.86
C THR A 107 4.87 -7.17 11.06
N HIS A 108 3.98 -6.19 10.88
CA HIS A 108 3.03 -5.74 11.89
C HIS A 108 2.09 -6.87 12.32
N GLY A 109 1.46 -7.54 11.36
CA GLY A 109 0.49 -8.60 11.62
C GLY A 109 1.11 -9.78 12.37
N LEU A 110 2.30 -10.24 11.95
CA LEU A 110 2.97 -11.37 12.58
C LEU A 110 3.35 -11.07 14.04
N TYR A 111 3.84 -9.87 14.33
CA TYR A 111 4.15 -9.47 15.70
C TYR A 111 2.93 -9.55 16.63
N PHE A 112 1.80 -8.95 16.21
CA PHE A 112 0.59 -8.95 17.02
C PHE A 112 -0.08 -10.33 17.08
N PHE A 113 0.14 -11.17 16.06
CA PHE A 113 -0.28 -12.57 16.09
C PHE A 113 0.50 -13.37 17.15
N ILE A 114 1.84 -13.27 17.17
CA ILE A 114 2.70 -13.95 18.15
C ILE A 114 2.41 -13.47 19.58
N LYS A 115 2.29 -12.15 19.77
CA LYS A 115 2.07 -11.57 21.11
C LYS A 115 0.66 -11.82 21.65
N GLY A 116 -0.28 -12.13 20.77
CA GLY A 116 -1.69 -12.28 21.08
C GLY A 116 -2.37 -10.94 21.44
N SER A 117 -3.69 -10.96 21.38
CA SER A 117 -4.56 -9.88 21.85
C SER A 117 -5.78 -10.47 22.52
N ARG A 118 -6.28 -9.80 23.55
CA ARG A 118 -7.57 -10.14 24.20
C ARG A 118 -8.77 -9.77 23.32
N HIS A 119 -8.57 -8.89 22.33
CA HIS A 119 -9.59 -8.46 21.39
C HIS A 119 -9.55 -9.32 20.13
N ILE A 120 -10.35 -10.38 20.14
CA ILE A 120 -10.36 -11.37 19.06
C ILE A 120 -10.80 -10.77 17.71
N LEU A 121 -11.68 -9.75 17.74
CA LEU A 121 -12.17 -9.07 16.54
C LEU A 121 -11.08 -8.24 15.85
N LEU A 122 -10.13 -7.69 16.61
CA LEU A 122 -8.96 -7.00 16.08
C LEU A 122 -8.02 -7.98 15.34
N ILE A 123 -7.86 -9.20 15.86
CA ILE A 123 -7.04 -10.23 15.20
C ILE A 123 -7.71 -10.68 13.88
N TYR A 124 -9.00 -11.03 13.91
CA TYR A 124 -9.69 -11.50 12.71
C TYR A 124 -9.79 -10.44 11.60
N SER A 125 -10.11 -9.20 11.96
CA SER A 125 -10.13 -8.08 11.00
C SER A 125 -8.74 -7.80 10.41
N GLY A 126 -7.67 -7.96 11.21
CA GLY A 126 -6.28 -7.86 10.76
C GLY A 126 -5.89 -8.96 9.78
N ILE A 127 -6.24 -10.21 10.08
CA ILE A 127 -6.00 -11.37 9.19
C ILE A 127 -6.75 -11.18 7.87
N PHE A 128 -8.03 -10.80 7.92
CA PHE A 128 -8.83 -10.53 6.73
C PHE A 128 -8.19 -9.44 5.85
N SER A 129 -7.80 -8.33 6.46
CA SER A 129 -7.11 -7.22 5.77
C SER A 129 -5.79 -7.66 5.15
N LEU A 130 -5.00 -8.48 5.84
CA LEU A 130 -3.72 -8.99 5.33
C LEU A 130 -3.92 -9.95 4.16
N LEU A 131 -4.86 -10.89 4.27
CA LEU A 131 -5.14 -11.86 3.20
C LEU A 131 -5.65 -11.15 1.93
N THR A 132 -6.58 -10.21 2.07
CA THR A 132 -7.08 -9.42 0.94
C THR A 132 -5.99 -8.57 0.29
N LEU A 133 -5.07 -8.00 1.09
CA LEU A 133 -3.88 -7.30 0.59
C LEU A 133 -2.92 -8.21 -0.18
N ILE A 134 -2.69 -9.44 0.29
CA ILE A 134 -1.85 -10.43 -0.42
C ILE A 134 -2.49 -10.77 -1.77
N VAL A 135 -3.79 -11.06 -1.80
CA VAL A 135 -4.53 -11.32 -3.05
C VAL A 135 -4.43 -10.12 -3.99
N LEU A 136 -4.58 -8.90 -3.47
CA LEU A 136 -4.43 -7.67 -4.25
C LEU A 136 -3.04 -7.57 -4.90
N GLY A 137 -1.99 -7.84 -4.12
CA GLY A 137 -0.60 -7.86 -4.58
C GLY A 137 -0.36 -8.90 -5.68
N LEU A 138 -0.90 -10.12 -5.52
CA LEU A 138 -0.81 -11.17 -6.52
C LEU A 138 -1.47 -10.77 -7.83
N ILE A 139 -2.70 -10.25 -7.78
CA ILE A 139 -3.40 -9.76 -8.98
C ILE A 139 -2.60 -8.63 -9.63
N GLY A 140 -2.06 -7.70 -8.82
CA GLY A 140 -1.22 -6.60 -9.29
C GLY A 140 0.06 -7.06 -9.99
N PHE A 141 0.67 -8.14 -9.50
CA PHE A 141 1.83 -8.76 -10.13
C PHE A 141 1.50 -9.38 -11.49
N PHE A 142 0.40 -10.14 -11.59
CA PHE A 142 -0.04 -10.71 -12.87
C PHE A 142 -0.41 -9.63 -13.90
N LEU A 143 -0.91 -8.48 -13.44
CA LEU A 143 -1.24 -7.35 -14.30
C LEU A 143 -0.01 -6.69 -14.95
N GLN A 144 1.18 -6.85 -14.38
CA GLN A 144 2.44 -6.35 -14.96
C GLN A 144 2.99 -7.24 -16.08
N LYS A 145 2.61 -8.53 -16.11
CA LYS A 145 3.08 -9.46 -17.14
C LYS A 145 2.46 -9.14 -18.51
N PRO A 146 3.19 -9.37 -19.61
CA PRO A 146 2.62 -9.24 -20.96
C PRO A 146 1.46 -10.24 -21.09
N ASN A 147 0.27 -9.69 -21.33
CA ASN A 147 -0.99 -10.43 -21.33
C ASN A 147 -1.84 -10.03 -22.54
N LYS A 148 -2.69 -10.95 -23.01
CA LYS A 148 -3.72 -10.63 -24.00
C LYS A 148 -4.61 -9.50 -23.47
N LYS A 149 -5.06 -8.60 -24.36
CA LYS A 149 -5.82 -7.38 -24.02
C LYS A 149 -7.06 -7.66 -23.16
N THR A 150 -7.75 -8.77 -23.40
CA THR A 150 -8.91 -9.25 -22.63
C THR A 150 -8.55 -9.56 -21.17
N ASN A 151 -7.49 -10.36 -20.95
CA ASN A 151 -7.00 -10.70 -19.62
C ASN A 151 -6.56 -9.44 -18.85
N LEU A 152 -5.92 -8.48 -19.52
CA LEU A 152 -5.52 -7.22 -18.90
C LEU A 152 -6.70 -6.39 -18.36
N ILE A 153 -7.83 -6.35 -19.10
CA ILE A 153 -9.04 -5.65 -18.65
C ILE A 153 -9.64 -6.35 -17.43
N LEU A 154 -9.69 -7.69 -17.46
CA LEU A 154 -10.19 -8.50 -16.37
C LEU A 154 -9.36 -8.29 -15.09
N TYR A 155 -8.02 -8.42 -15.17
CA TYR A 155 -7.14 -8.20 -14.01
C TYR A 155 -7.24 -6.78 -13.45
N ARG A 156 -7.45 -5.75 -14.29
CA ARG A 156 -7.66 -4.37 -13.81
C ARG A 156 -8.94 -4.24 -12.99
N LYS A 157 -10.04 -4.82 -13.48
CA LYS A 157 -11.32 -4.82 -12.74
C LYS A 157 -11.20 -5.61 -11.45
N ALA A 158 -10.59 -6.80 -11.49
CA ALA A 158 -10.34 -7.61 -10.31
C ALA A 158 -9.50 -6.85 -9.27
N HIS A 159 -8.39 -6.24 -9.67
CA HIS A 159 -7.55 -5.43 -8.78
C HIS A 159 -8.33 -4.28 -8.13
N GLN A 160 -9.21 -3.61 -8.87
CA GLN A 160 -10.05 -2.54 -8.32
C GLN A 160 -11.07 -3.07 -7.30
N ILE A 161 -11.75 -4.18 -7.61
CA ILE A 161 -12.73 -4.80 -6.71
C ILE A 161 -12.04 -5.26 -5.42
N ILE A 162 -10.92 -5.99 -5.53
CA ILE A 162 -10.16 -6.45 -4.37
C ILE A 162 -9.61 -5.26 -3.57
N ALA A 163 -9.18 -4.17 -4.21
CA ALA A 163 -8.74 -2.96 -3.50
C ALA A 163 -9.87 -2.32 -2.68
N ILE A 164 -11.11 -2.34 -3.17
CA ILE A 164 -12.28 -1.85 -2.42
C ILE A 164 -12.55 -2.76 -1.22
N ILE A 165 -12.54 -4.08 -1.42
CA ILE A 165 -12.73 -5.07 -0.33
C ILE A 165 -11.65 -4.90 0.74
N PHE A 166 -10.39 -4.77 0.33
CA PHE A 166 -9.27 -4.47 1.23
C PHE A 166 -9.48 -3.16 1.98
N GLY A 167 -9.91 -2.08 1.29
CA GLY A 167 -10.17 -0.79 1.92
C GLY A 167 -11.25 -0.86 3.00
N ILE A 168 -12.33 -1.62 2.76
CA ILE A 168 -13.38 -1.86 3.76
C ILE A 168 -12.83 -2.66 4.95
N GLY A 169 -12.08 -3.74 4.68
CA GLY A 169 -11.46 -4.56 5.73
C GLY A 169 -10.50 -3.75 6.60
N LEU A 170 -9.65 -2.92 5.96
CA LEU A 170 -8.72 -2.04 6.65
C LEU A 170 -9.45 -1.02 7.52
N LEU A 171 -10.52 -0.40 7.03
CA LEU A 171 -11.31 0.56 7.80
C LEU A 171 -11.90 -0.11 9.05
N ILE A 172 -12.51 -1.29 8.90
CA ILE A 172 -13.02 -2.06 10.03
C ILE A 172 -11.91 -2.33 11.05
N HIS A 173 -10.75 -2.80 10.58
CA HIS A 173 -9.61 -3.10 11.44
C HIS A 173 -9.10 -1.89 12.24
N LEU A 174 -9.18 -0.68 11.67
CA LEU A 174 -8.78 0.56 12.33
C LEU A 174 -9.79 1.08 13.35
N THR A 175 -11.06 0.65 13.24
CA THR A 175 -12.16 1.12 14.11
C THR A 175 -12.49 0.19 15.28
N VAL A 176 -11.97 -1.04 15.25
CA VAL A 176 -12.25 -2.11 16.21
C VAL A 176 -11.20 -2.20 17.30
#